data_AF-A0A1E7HR08-F1
#
_entry.id   AF-A0A1E7HR08-F1
#
_cell.length_a   1.000
_cell.length_b   1.000
_cell.length_c   1.000
_cell.angle_alpha   90.00
_cell.angle_beta   90.00
_cell.angle_gamma   90.00
#
_symmetry.space_group_name_H-M   'P 1'
#
loop_
_entity.id
_entity.type
_entity.pdbx_description
1 polymer ?
#
loop_
_entity_poly.entity_id
_entity_poly.type
_entity_poly.pdbx_seq_one_letter_code
_entity_poly.pdbx_strand_id
1 'polypeptide(L)'
;MSDTEADIVKVTQALTRVLLEKNRAYGDSATNPLRIFSKVDAGTGIRLRIDDKLARITNSDALRQNDVCDLMGYLVLLCVENGWVEYHPDEATIQFEDEDIGGYNDQYEY
;
A
#
# COMPACT_ATOMS: atom_id res chain seq x y z
N MET A 1 18.07 -24.97 7.07
CA MET A 1 17.31 -23.86 6.48
C MET A 1 17.52 -23.98 4.99
N SER A 2 16.45 -24.12 4.20
CA SER A 2 16.58 -24.16 2.74
C SER A 2 17.08 -22.82 2.23
N ASP A 3 17.74 -22.80 1.07
CA ASP A 3 18.21 -21.54 0.47
C ASP A 3 17.06 -20.55 0.27
N THR A 4 15.86 -21.05 -0.07
CA THR A 4 14.64 -20.25 -0.20
C THR A 4 14.19 -19.61 1.11
N GLU A 5 14.20 -20.35 2.22
CA GLU A 5 13.87 -19.80 3.54
C GLU A 5 14.82 -18.65 3.93
N ALA A 6 16.11 -18.82 3.67
CA ALA A 6 17.11 -17.78 3.93
C ALA A 6 16.90 -16.55 3.04
N ASP A 7 16.56 -16.74 1.77
CA ASP A 7 16.28 -15.65 0.84
C ASP A 7 15.00 -14.87 1.19
N ILE A 8 13.95 -15.56 1.63
CA ILE A 8 12.71 -14.92 2.13
C ILE A 8 13.04 -13.98 3.30
N VAL A 9 13.80 -14.47 4.28
CA VAL A 9 14.24 -13.65 5.42
C VAL A 9 15.06 -12.45 4.95
N LYS A 10 15.98 -12.66 4.01
CA LYS A 10 16.84 -11.59 3.49
C LYS A 10 16.04 -10.49 2.79
N VAL A 11 15.09 -10.86 1.93
CA VAL A 11 14.25 -9.91 1.20
C VAL A 11 13.33 -9.14 2.14
N THR A 12 12.66 -9.83 3.06
CA THR A 12 11.72 -9.20 4.01
C THR A 12 12.44 -8.26 4.98
N GLN A 13 13.60 -8.63 5.51
CA GLN A 13 14.41 -7.74 6.36
C GLN A 13 14.94 -6.51 5.60
N ALA A 14 15.30 -6.67 4.33
CA ALA A 14 15.70 -5.54 3.49
C ALA A 14 14.53 -4.55 3.30
N LEU A 15 13.33 -5.06 3.02
CA LEU A 15 12.11 -4.24 2.93
C LEU A 15 11.83 -3.51 4.24
N THR A 16 11.86 -4.21 5.38
CA THR A 16 11.65 -3.60 6.71
C THR A 16 12.59 -2.43 6.94
N ARG A 17 13.89 -2.61 6.67
CA ARG A 17 14.89 -1.54 6.81
C ARG A 17 14.55 -0.32 5.95
N VAL A 18 14.26 -0.52 4.67
CA VAL A 18 13.93 0.58 3.75
C VAL A 18 12.68 1.33 4.19
N LEU A 19 11.63 0.62 4.63
CA LEU A 19 10.41 1.25 5.13
C LEU A 19 10.67 2.07 6.39
N LEU A 20 11.45 1.55 7.34
CA LEU A 20 11.83 2.29 8.56
C LEU A 20 12.67 3.52 8.24
N GLU A 21 13.63 3.42 7.33
CA GLU A 21 14.46 4.55 6.87
C GLU A 21 13.60 5.65 6.24
N LYS A 22 12.70 5.28 5.32
CA LYS A 22 11.74 6.22 4.72
C LYS A 22 10.83 6.83 5.79
N ASN A 23 10.31 6.04 6.73
CA ASN A 23 9.41 6.56 7.75
C ASN A 23 10.08 7.62 8.63
N ARG A 24 11.34 7.38 9.02
CA ARG A 24 12.15 8.35 9.77
C ARG A 24 12.44 9.61 8.96
N ALA A 25 12.72 9.46 7.66
CA ALA A 25 13.03 10.60 6.78
C ALA A 25 11.81 11.49 6.53
N TYR A 26 10.60 10.92 6.43
CA TYR A 26 9.38 11.65 6.10
C TYR A 26 8.43 11.87 7.29
N GLY A 27 8.79 11.44 8.50
CA GLY A 27 8.06 11.72 9.73
C GLY A 27 6.66 11.13 9.78
N ASP A 28 6.50 9.85 9.45
CA ASP A 28 5.22 9.14 9.46
C ASP A 28 4.17 9.67 8.47
N SER A 29 4.60 10.41 7.45
CA SER A 29 3.70 11.05 6.48
C SER A 29 2.81 10.11 5.64
N ALA A 30 3.11 8.80 5.64
CA ALA A 30 2.35 7.82 4.88
C ALA A 30 0.98 7.56 5.53
N THR A 31 0.96 7.39 6.85
CA THR A 31 -0.22 7.17 7.71
C THR A 31 -0.74 8.48 8.31
N ASN A 32 0.13 9.49 8.46
CA ASN A 32 -0.24 10.83 8.92
C ASN A 32 0.17 11.92 7.92
N PRO A 33 -0.53 12.03 6.76
CA PRO A 33 -0.16 12.98 5.72
C PRO A 33 -0.28 14.43 6.19
N LEU A 34 0.68 15.27 5.80
CA LEU A 34 0.71 16.70 6.15
C LEU A 34 -0.48 17.51 5.61
N ARG A 35 -1.23 16.95 4.65
CA ARG A 35 -2.44 17.54 4.04
C ARG A 35 -2.29 19.00 3.57
N ILE A 36 -1.10 19.36 3.08
CA ILE A 36 -0.81 20.72 2.59
C ILE A 36 -1.64 20.99 1.32
N PHE A 37 -1.41 20.19 0.28
CA PHE A 37 -2.15 20.27 -0.99
C PHE A 37 -3.26 19.24 -1.07
N SER A 38 -2.93 17.96 -0.91
CA SER A 38 -3.92 16.88 -0.94
C SER A 38 -4.73 16.85 0.36
N LYS A 39 -6.04 16.61 0.25
CA LYS A 39 -6.97 16.49 1.38
C LYS A 39 -7.50 15.08 1.60
N VAL A 40 -7.05 14.13 0.79
CA VAL A 40 -7.44 12.71 0.92
C VAL A 40 -6.91 12.12 2.22
N ASP A 41 -7.61 11.11 2.74
CA ASP A 41 -7.15 10.31 3.87
C ASP A 41 -5.92 9.47 3.50
N ALA A 42 -5.25 8.93 4.52
CA ALA A 42 -4.01 8.17 4.33
C ALA A 42 -4.25 6.87 3.55
N GLY A 43 -5.31 6.13 3.86
CA GLY A 43 -5.72 4.92 3.13
C GLY A 43 -5.91 5.18 1.63
N THR A 44 -6.71 6.19 1.27
CA THR A 44 -6.90 6.59 -0.13
C THR A 44 -5.59 7.05 -0.76
N GLY A 45 -4.79 7.84 -0.06
CA GLY A 45 -3.48 8.29 -0.54
C GLY A 45 -2.48 7.15 -0.78
N ILE A 46 -2.56 6.07 -0.01
CA ILE A 46 -1.75 4.86 -0.23
C ILE A 46 -2.27 4.09 -1.46
N ARG A 47 -3.59 3.89 -1.58
CA ARG A 47 -4.21 3.23 -2.74
C ARG A 47 -3.89 3.94 -4.07
N LEU A 48 -3.96 5.27 -4.11
CA LEU A 48 -3.56 6.03 -5.30
C LEU A 48 -2.10 5.78 -5.71
N ARG A 49 -1.18 5.66 -4.73
CA ARG A 49 0.23 5.34 -5.04
C ARG A 49 0.42 3.89 -5.51
N ILE A 50 -0.42 2.97 -5.05
CA ILE A 50 -0.48 1.60 -5.57
C ILE A 50 -0.92 1.63 -7.03
N ASP A 51 -2.01 2.34 -7.34
CA ASP A 51 -2.51 2.48 -8.71
C ASP A 51 -1.47 3.11 -9.63
N ASP A 52 -0.79 4.18 -9.20
CA ASP A 52 0.31 4.80 -9.94
C ASP A 52 1.45 3.80 -10.24
N LYS A 53 1.76 2.94 -9.26
CA LYS A 53 2.80 1.91 -9.41
C LYS A 53 2.36 0.82 -10.39
N LEU A 54 1.12 0.36 -10.29
CA LEU A 54 0.54 -0.63 -11.20
C LEU A 54 0.46 -0.08 -12.63
N ALA A 55 -0.01 1.16 -12.80
CA ALA A 55 -0.04 1.84 -14.10
C ALA A 55 1.36 1.94 -14.71
N ARG A 56 2.40 2.21 -13.91
CA ARG A 56 3.78 2.20 -14.43
C ARG A 56 4.22 0.81 -14.88
N ILE A 57 3.88 -0.22 -14.11
CA ILE A 57 4.25 -1.61 -14.43
C ILE A 57 3.58 -2.04 -15.74
N THR A 58 2.29 -1.76 -15.91
CA THR A 58 1.53 -2.15 -17.11
C THR A 58 2.01 -1.43 -18.37
N ASN A 59 2.54 -0.21 -18.23
CA ASN A 59 3.07 0.58 -19.35
C ASN A 59 4.59 0.41 -19.56
N SER A 60 5.24 -0.54 -18.87
CA SER A 60 6.69 -0.78 -18.99
C SER A 60 6.94 -2.11 -19.72
N ASP A 61 7.91 -2.11 -20.64
CA ASP A 61 8.30 -3.32 -21.39
C ASP A 61 8.94 -4.41 -20.49
N ALA A 62 9.36 -4.04 -19.27
CA ALA A 62 9.96 -4.94 -18.31
C ALA A 62 9.55 -4.59 -16.88
N LEU A 63 9.31 -5.64 -16.08
CA LEU A 63 9.12 -5.53 -14.63
C LEU A 63 10.46 -5.32 -13.93
N ARG A 64 10.57 -4.25 -13.14
CA ARG A 64 11.79 -3.90 -12.41
C ARG A 64 11.64 -4.31 -10.96
N GLN A 65 12.74 -4.73 -10.34
CA GLN A 65 12.76 -5.08 -8.92
C GLN A 65 12.21 -3.94 -8.03
N ASN A 66 12.59 -2.69 -8.33
CA ASN A 66 12.10 -1.53 -7.58
C ASN A 66 10.58 -1.36 -7.67
N ASP A 67 9.94 -1.76 -8.77
CA ASP A 67 8.49 -1.66 -8.90
C ASP A 67 7.79 -2.64 -7.95
N VAL A 68 8.31 -3.88 -7.87
CA VAL A 68 7.83 -4.89 -6.93
C VAL A 68 8.08 -4.47 -5.49
N CYS A 69 9.28 -3.99 -5.17
CA CYS A 69 9.62 -3.55 -3.81
C CYS A 69 8.78 -2.35 -3.35
N ASP A 70 8.51 -1.38 -4.23
CA ASP A 70 7.63 -0.25 -3.90
C ASP A 70 6.19 -0.73 -3.65
N LEU A 71 5.68 -1.65 -4.48
CA LEU A 71 4.35 -2.23 -4.30
C LEU A 71 4.23 -2.99 -2.98
N MET A 72 5.21 -3.84 -2.65
CA MET A 72 5.27 -4.52 -1.35
C MET A 72 5.28 -3.50 -0.20
N GLY A 73 6.05 -2.41 -0.35
CA GLY A 73 6.10 -1.34 0.64
C GLY A 73 4.75 -0.65 0.87
N TYR A 74 4.03 -0.31 -0.20
CA TYR A 74 2.71 0.29 -0.08
C TYR A 74 1.67 -0.66 0.50
N LEU A 75 1.75 -1.96 0.20
CA LEU A 75 0.88 -2.97 0.81
C LEU A 75 1.12 -3.11 2.31
N VAL A 76 2.39 -3.09 2.77
CA VAL A 76 2.70 -3.07 4.20
C VAL A 76 2.15 -1.81 4.87
N LEU A 77 2.32 -0.64 4.25
CA LEU A 77 1.77 0.61 4.78
C LEU A 77 0.24 0.59 4.83
N LEU A 78 -0.42 -0.04 3.86
CA LEU A 78 -1.86 -0.24 3.86
C LEU A 78 -2.29 -1.12 5.03
N CYS A 79 -1.57 -2.21 5.32
CA CYS A 79 -1.84 -3.02 6.52
C CYS A 79 -1.71 -2.19 7.80
N VAL A 80 -0.66 -1.39 7.94
CA VAL A 80 -0.45 -0.52 9.11
C VAL A 80 -1.60 0.49 9.26
N GLU A 81 -2.00 1.14 8.17
CA GLU A 81 -3.13 2.09 8.16
C GLU A 81 -4.44 1.45 8.61
N ASN A 82 -4.69 0.19 8.20
CA ASN A 82 -5.88 -0.56 8.60
C ASN A 82 -5.75 -1.27 9.97
N GLY A 83 -4.61 -1.11 10.66
CA GLY A 83 -4.35 -1.78 11.93
C GLY A 83 -4.07 -3.29 11.82
N TRP A 84 -3.83 -3.82 10.62
CA TRP A 84 -3.52 -5.23 10.36
C TRP A 84 -2.05 -5.55 10.68
N VAL A 85 -1.66 -5.37 11.95
CA VAL A 85 -0.29 -5.56 12.44
C VAL A 85 -0.02 -6.97 12.97
N GLU A 86 -1.07 -7.79 13.08
CA GLU A 86 -1.01 -9.21 13.45
C GLU A 86 -1.51 -10.07 12.28
N TYR A 87 -0.82 -11.17 11.99
CA TYR A 87 -1.22 -12.11 10.94
C TYR A 87 -1.91 -13.31 11.57
N HIS A 88 -3.22 -13.43 11.37
CA HIS A 88 -4.03 -14.56 11.79
C HIS A 88 -4.37 -15.42 10.57
N PRO A 89 -3.62 -16.48 10.28
CA PRO A 89 -3.82 -17.30 9.07
C PRO A 89 -5.21 -17.94 8.98
N ASP A 90 -5.92 -18.07 10.11
CA ASP A 90 -7.20 -18.77 10.20
C ASP A 90 -8.43 -17.83 10.16
N GLU A 91 -8.24 -16.50 10.13
CA GLU A 91 -9.34 -15.50 10.21
C GLU A 91 -9.51 -14.68 8.91
N ALA A 92 -9.18 -15.26 7.75
CA ALA A 92 -9.01 -14.58 6.46
C ALA A 92 -10.26 -13.90 5.83
N THR A 93 -11.30 -13.57 6.60
CA THR A 93 -12.44 -12.77 6.10
C THR A 93 -12.37 -11.36 6.67
N ILE A 94 -11.59 -10.50 6.01
CA ILE A 94 -11.76 -9.05 6.18
C ILE A 94 -13.11 -8.72 5.55
N GLN A 95 -14.11 -8.43 6.38
CA GLN A 95 -15.36 -7.81 5.95
C GLN A 95 -15.00 -6.39 5.53
N PHE A 96 -15.02 -6.10 4.23
CA PHE A 96 -15.07 -4.71 3.80
C PHE A 96 -16.47 -4.23 4.16
N GLU A 97 -16.58 -3.38 5.19
CA GLU A 97 -17.79 -2.58 5.34
C GLU A 97 -17.91 -1.75 4.07
N ASP A 98 -18.96 -1.97 3.30
CA ASP A 98 -19.31 -1.15 2.16
C ASP A 98 -19.43 0.29 2.66
N GLU A 99 -18.39 1.11 2.43
CA GLU A 99 -18.53 2.55 2.55
C GLU A 99 -19.57 2.97 1.52
N ASP A 100 -20.75 3.30 2.05
CA ASP A 100 -21.89 3.95 1.43
C ASP A 100 -21.44 4.86 0.28
N ILE A 101 -21.45 4.34 -0.96
CA ILE A 101 -21.28 5.15 -2.16
C ILE A 101 -22.58 5.92 -2.30
N GLY A 102 -22.64 7.06 -1.60
CA GLY A 102 -23.70 8.05 -1.71
C GLY A 102 -24.01 8.32 -3.18
N GLY A 103 -25.30 8.20 -3.51
CA GLY A 103 -25.81 8.08 -4.87
C GLY A 103 -25.22 9.06 -5.87
N TYR A 104 -24.66 8.50 -6.94
CA TYR A 104 -24.56 9.22 -8.21
C TYR A 104 -25.98 9.44 -8.74
N ASN A 105 -26.41 10.68 -8.63
CA ASN A 105 -27.66 11.19 -9.18
C ASN A 105 -27.48 11.29 -10.71
N ASP A 106 -28.01 10.33 -11.46
CA ASP A 106 -28.13 10.44 -12.91
C ASP A 106 -29.19 11.51 -13.23
N GLN A 107 -28.73 12.75 -13.35
CA GLN A 107 -29.44 13.82 -14.06
C GLN A 107 -28.53 14.43 -15.11
N TYR A 108 -28.43 13.77 -16.25
CA TYR A 108 -28.19 14.44 -17.52
C TYR A 108 -29.09 13.83 -18.60
N GLU A 109 -30.18 14.56 -18.87
CA GLU A 109 -30.98 14.47 -20.09
C GLU A 109 -30.10 14.74 -21.32
N TYR A 110 -30.29 13.95 -22.38
CA TYR A 110 -30.43 14.41 -23.78
C TYR A 110 -31.20 13.36 -24.59
#